data_AF-A0A369H2R5-F1
#
_entry.id   AF-A0A369H2R5-F1
#
_cell.length_a   1.000
_cell.length_b   1.000
_cell.length_c   1.000
_cell.angle_alpha   90.00
_cell.angle_beta   90.00
_cell.angle_gamma   90.00
#
_symmetry.space_group_name_H-M   'P 1'
#
loop_
_entity.id
_entity.type
_entity.pdbx_description
1 polymer ?
#
loop_
_entity_poly.entity_id
_entity_poly.type
_entity_poly.pdbx_seq_one_letter_code
_entity_poly.pdbx_strand_id
1 'polypeptide(L)'
;MKPSIFLATLFAIITEANPASITGRKPRFGPLPEGSGDGWYEGSLLPNGNTEWSYLGPKQSQSQRRGVEITSSVTKAILDGPPSGDAYFCSGWKVKAKDAEEAVEGFAGLCGNGRRFESVMAYAVGTAVAYGCSYGNPGVTCAHGAYNATGFLRGLQHACGKGNTGFFFLAKEAVSYGVSNLRDYYC
;
A
#
# COMPACT_ATOMS: atom_id res chain seq x y z
N MET A 1 -69.58 25.68 -4.24
CA MET A 1 -68.52 24.68 -4.50
C MET A 1 -67.19 25.33 -4.13
N LYS A 2 -66.49 24.82 -3.12
CA LYS A 2 -65.17 25.33 -2.65
C LYS A 2 -64.06 24.46 -3.25
N PRO A 3 -62.97 25.02 -3.81
CA PRO A 3 -61.82 24.21 -4.17
C PRO A 3 -60.92 24.03 -2.94
N SER A 4 -60.63 22.77 -2.61
CA SER A 4 -59.61 22.42 -1.62
C SER A 4 -58.25 22.36 -2.32
N ILE A 5 -57.32 23.21 -1.88
CA ILE A 5 -55.94 23.24 -2.35
C ILE A 5 -55.14 22.26 -1.48
N PHE A 6 -54.68 21.15 -2.06
CA PHE A 6 -53.71 20.24 -1.42
C PHE A 6 -52.29 20.77 -1.70
N LEU A 7 -51.60 21.24 -0.66
CA LEU A 7 -50.15 21.46 -0.71
C LEU A 7 -49.45 20.10 -0.57
N ALA A 8 -48.76 19.68 -1.62
CA ALA A 8 -47.80 18.58 -1.57
C ALA A 8 -46.46 19.10 -1.04
N THR A 9 -46.09 18.71 0.17
CA THR A 9 -44.77 18.97 0.75
C THR A 9 -43.74 18.05 0.11
N LEU A 10 -42.92 18.61 -0.77
CA LEU A 10 -41.74 17.98 -1.33
C LEU A 10 -40.68 17.85 -0.23
N PHE A 11 -40.49 16.66 0.34
CA PHE A 11 -39.35 16.37 1.20
C PHE A 11 -38.09 16.30 0.32
N ALA A 12 -37.25 17.32 0.41
CA ALA A 12 -35.90 17.29 -0.13
C ALA A 12 -35.11 16.22 0.64
N ILE A 13 -34.80 15.11 -0.03
CA ILE A 13 -33.85 14.12 0.48
C ILE A 13 -32.48 14.82 0.45
N ILE A 14 -32.01 15.22 1.62
CA ILE A 14 -30.64 15.69 1.81
C ILE A 14 -29.76 14.47 1.53
N THR A 15 -29.25 14.38 0.31
CA THR A 15 -28.10 13.52 0.04
C THR A 15 -26.94 14.20 0.76
N GLU A 16 -26.57 13.66 1.93
CA GLU A 16 -25.32 14.04 2.56
C GLU A 16 -24.21 13.64 1.59
N ALA A 17 -23.69 14.65 0.90
CA ALA A 17 -22.44 14.56 0.18
C ALA A 17 -21.39 14.17 1.22
N ASN A 18 -21.04 12.88 1.22
CA ASN A 18 -20.01 12.31 2.05
C ASN A 18 -18.76 13.19 1.86
N PRO A 19 -18.24 13.86 2.89
CA PRO A 19 -17.11 14.76 2.70
C PRO A 19 -15.93 13.91 2.24
N ALA A 20 -15.57 14.06 0.96
CA ALA A 20 -14.26 13.68 0.47
C ALA A 20 -13.25 14.25 1.47
N SER A 21 -12.39 13.40 2.02
CA SER A 21 -11.52 13.73 3.16
C SER A 21 -10.78 15.05 2.96
N ILE A 22 -11.34 16.14 3.51
CA ILE A 22 -10.75 17.50 3.54
C ILE A 22 -9.77 17.59 4.71
N THR A 23 -8.76 16.73 4.72
CA THR A 23 -7.50 17.06 5.38
C THR A 23 -6.41 16.49 4.50
N GLY A 24 -5.40 17.28 4.15
CA GLY A 24 -4.21 16.81 3.42
C GLY A 24 -3.35 15.81 4.19
N ARG A 25 -3.95 15.05 5.13
CA ARG A 25 -3.32 13.94 5.83
C ARG A 25 -3.46 12.71 4.96
N LYS A 26 -2.32 12.13 4.58
CA LYS A 26 -2.27 10.85 3.91
C LYS A 26 -3.00 9.80 4.77
N PRO A 27 -3.88 8.95 4.20
CA PRO A 27 -4.51 7.86 4.92
C PRO A 27 -3.47 6.99 5.60
N ARG A 28 -3.74 6.65 6.87
CA ARG A 28 -2.92 5.81 7.73
C ARG A 28 -3.72 4.58 8.09
N PHE A 29 -3.19 3.42 7.77
CA PHE A 29 -3.86 2.13 7.96
C PHE A 29 -3.35 1.46 9.22
N GLY A 30 -4.28 0.96 10.04
CA GLY A 30 -3.99 0.21 11.25
C GLY A 30 -3.29 -1.12 10.98
N PRO A 31 -2.72 -1.74 12.02
CA PRO A 31 -2.02 -3.01 11.89
C PRO A 31 -2.94 -4.12 11.39
N LEU A 32 -2.35 -5.17 10.81
CA LEU A 32 -3.07 -6.41 10.56
C LEU A 32 -3.54 -7.02 11.90
N PRO A 33 -4.76 -7.62 11.96
CA PRO A 33 -5.27 -8.21 13.19
C PRO A 33 -4.31 -9.28 13.75
N GLU A 34 -4.19 -9.36 15.08
CA GLU A 34 -3.38 -10.41 15.70
C GLU A 34 -3.89 -11.80 15.30
N GLY A 35 -2.95 -12.71 15.02
CA GLY A 35 -3.28 -14.04 14.51
C GLY A 35 -3.53 -14.10 13.01
N SER A 36 -3.39 -12.97 12.28
CA SER A 36 -3.30 -12.98 10.82
C SER A 36 -2.16 -13.90 10.39
N GLY A 37 -2.47 -14.87 9.54
CA GLY A 37 -1.48 -15.79 8.98
C GLY A 37 -0.61 -15.12 7.90
N ASP A 38 0.34 -15.89 7.38
CA ASP A 38 1.13 -15.43 6.24
C ASP A 38 0.26 -15.40 4.99
N GLY A 39 0.39 -14.33 4.21
CA GLY A 39 -0.33 -14.19 2.97
C GLY A 39 -0.74 -12.76 2.68
N TRP A 40 -1.78 -12.66 1.87
CA TRP A 40 -2.15 -11.43 1.21
C TRP A 40 -3.39 -10.80 1.80
N TYR A 41 -3.30 -9.48 1.98
CA TYR A 41 -4.34 -8.63 2.52
C TYR A 41 -4.57 -7.39 1.66
N GLU A 42 -5.83 -6.96 1.60
CA GLU A 42 -6.21 -5.61 1.17
C GLU A 42 -6.91 -4.90 2.32
N GLY A 43 -6.58 -3.63 2.51
CA GLY A 43 -7.11 -2.82 3.60
C GLY A 43 -7.92 -1.65 3.07
N SER A 44 -9.03 -1.31 3.71
CA SER A 44 -9.80 -0.11 3.45
C SER A 44 -9.99 0.67 4.75
N LEU A 45 -10.19 2.00 4.66
CA LEU A 45 -10.54 2.79 5.84
C LEU A 45 -12.06 2.82 5.99
N LEU A 46 -12.52 2.44 7.16
CA LEU A 46 -13.90 2.61 7.59
C LEU A 46 -14.18 4.08 7.94
N PRO A 47 -15.45 4.51 7.98
CA PRO A 47 -15.82 5.89 8.35
C PRO A 47 -15.33 6.33 9.74
N ASN A 48 -15.09 5.37 10.64
CA ASN A 48 -14.57 5.62 11.99
C ASN A 48 -13.03 5.74 12.03
N GLY A 49 -12.35 5.67 10.88
CA GLY A 49 -10.89 5.74 10.77
C GLY A 49 -10.15 4.43 11.05
N ASN A 50 -10.86 3.35 11.40
CA ASN A 50 -10.25 2.03 11.55
C ASN A 50 -10.00 1.39 10.18
N THR A 51 -9.03 0.48 10.12
CA THR A 51 -8.79 -0.32 8.92
C THR A 51 -9.58 -1.61 8.97
N GLU A 52 -10.34 -1.86 7.92
CA GLU A 52 -10.91 -3.16 7.62
C GLU A 52 -9.94 -3.92 6.72
N TRP A 53 -9.53 -5.11 7.16
CA TRP A 53 -8.60 -5.97 6.42
C TRP A 53 -9.34 -7.18 5.85
N SER A 54 -9.20 -7.37 4.54
CA SER A 54 -9.69 -8.54 3.82
C SER A 54 -8.53 -9.48 3.51
N TYR A 55 -8.60 -10.73 3.98
CA TYR A 55 -7.64 -11.77 3.62
C TYR A 55 -7.99 -12.34 2.25
N LEU A 56 -7.03 -12.33 1.34
CA LEU A 56 -7.22 -12.72 -0.06
C LEU A 56 -6.60 -14.08 -0.40
N GLY A 57 -5.83 -14.64 0.53
CA GLY A 57 -5.30 -15.99 0.41
C GLY A 57 -3.81 -16.10 0.73
N PRO A 58 -3.30 -17.33 0.80
CA PRO A 58 -1.91 -17.61 1.13
C PRO A 58 -1.01 -17.27 -0.06
N LYS A 59 0.31 -17.41 0.15
CA LYS A 59 1.35 -17.35 -0.89
C LYS A 59 0.88 -18.08 -2.14
N GLN A 60 0.53 -17.35 -3.20
CA GLN A 60 0.40 -17.98 -4.51
C GLN A 60 1.78 -18.53 -4.84
N SER A 61 1.87 -19.84 -5.05
CA SER A 61 3.09 -20.47 -5.54
C SER A 61 3.30 -20.00 -6.98
N GLN A 62 3.80 -18.77 -7.15
CA GLN A 62 4.34 -18.36 -8.41
C GLN A 62 5.57 -19.24 -8.62
N SER A 63 5.44 -20.20 -9.55
CA SER A 63 6.59 -20.81 -10.22
C SER A 63 7.63 -19.72 -10.44
N GLN A 64 8.83 -19.88 -9.88
CA GLN A 64 9.96 -18.95 -10.01
C GLN A 64 9.92 -18.27 -11.38
N ARG A 65 9.38 -17.04 -11.46
CA ARG A 65 9.69 -16.20 -12.60
C ARG A 65 11.15 -15.89 -12.43
N ARG A 66 11.95 -16.48 -13.33
CA ARG A 66 13.40 -16.33 -13.44
C ARG A 66 13.80 -14.93 -13.01
N GLY A 67 14.81 -14.87 -12.15
CA GLY A 67 15.35 -13.64 -11.61
C GLY A 67 15.33 -12.55 -12.67
N VAL A 68 14.58 -11.50 -12.39
CA VAL A 68 14.76 -10.23 -13.08
C VAL A 68 16.20 -9.86 -12.75
N GLU A 69 17.08 -10.14 -13.70
CA GLU A 69 18.45 -9.67 -13.73
C GLU A 69 18.36 -8.17 -13.40
N ILE A 70 19.11 -7.74 -12.39
CA ILE A 70 19.20 -6.33 -12.03
C ILE A 70 19.79 -5.65 -13.26
N THR A 71 18.94 -5.16 -14.16
CA THR A 71 19.40 -4.38 -15.30
C THR A 71 20.04 -3.13 -14.71
N SER A 72 21.19 -2.74 -15.27
CA SER A 72 22.03 -1.61 -14.84
C SER A 72 21.28 -0.29 -14.60
N SER A 73 20.07 -0.15 -15.12
CA SER A 73 19.12 0.92 -14.85
C SER A 73 18.57 0.97 -13.41
N VAL A 74 18.33 -0.17 -12.74
CA VAL A 74 17.87 -0.21 -11.33
C VAL A 74 19.01 0.19 -10.40
N THR A 75 20.22 -0.28 -10.66
CA THR A 75 21.43 0.13 -9.92
C THR A 75 21.70 1.62 -10.10
N LYS A 76 21.49 2.16 -11.31
CA LYS A 76 21.63 3.59 -11.58
C LYS A 76 20.59 4.44 -10.84
N ALA A 77 19.33 4.01 -10.76
CA ALA A 77 18.30 4.71 -9.97
C ALA A 77 18.60 4.71 -8.45
N ILE A 78 19.24 3.64 -7.95
CA ILE A 78 19.72 3.56 -6.56
C ILE A 78 20.93 4.49 -6.33
N LEU A 79 21.82 4.63 -7.33
CA LEU A 79 23.05 5.43 -7.25
C LEU A 79 22.84 6.93 -7.48
N ASP A 80 22.00 7.31 -8.46
CA ASP A 80 21.70 8.71 -8.80
C ASP A 80 20.70 9.33 -7.82
N GLY A 81 20.06 8.49 -7.00
CA GLY A 81 18.96 8.85 -6.13
C GLY A 81 17.66 9.10 -6.91
N PRO A 82 16.52 9.00 -6.23
CA PRO A 82 15.25 9.40 -6.81
C PRO A 82 15.25 10.87 -7.28
N PRO A 83 14.44 11.22 -8.31
CA PRO A 83 14.21 12.62 -8.66
C PRO A 83 13.70 13.40 -7.44
N SER A 84 14.02 14.69 -7.36
CA SER A 84 13.71 15.55 -6.20
C SER A 84 12.24 15.41 -5.76
N GLY A 85 12.00 14.78 -4.61
CA GLY A 85 10.66 14.56 -4.06
C GLY A 85 10.37 13.10 -3.67
N ASP A 86 11.03 12.12 -4.29
CA ASP A 86 10.94 10.73 -3.83
C ASP A 86 12.10 10.45 -2.87
N ALA A 87 11.87 9.71 -1.80
CA ALA A 87 12.87 9.48 -0.77
C ALA A 87 12.62 8.18 0.00
N TYR A 88 13.70 7.58 0.49
CA TYR A 88 13.67 6.49 1.46
C TYR A 88 13.58 7.07 2.87
N PHE A 89 12.61 6.58 3.64
CA PHE A 89 12.41 6.93 5.05
C PHE A 89 12.59 5.67 5.89
N CYS A 90 13.62 5.67 6.75
CA CYS A 90 13.93 4.55 7.62
C CYS A 90 13.42 4.85 9.03
N SER A 91 12.68 3.92 9.64
CA SER A 91 12.07 4.15 10.96
C SER A 91 12.87 3.50 12.11
N GLY A 92 13.92 2.73 11.80
CA GLY A 92 14.83 2.13 12.78
C GLY A 92 14.29 0.90 13.51
N TRP A 93 13.02 0.54 13.27
CA TRP A 93 12.43 -0.69 13.82
C TRP A 93 12.93 -1.92 13.05
N LYS A 94 12.93 -3.06 13.75
CA LYS A 94 13.49 -4.30 13.24
C LYS A 94 12.44 -5.37 13.06
N VAL A 95 12.54 -6.07 11.95
CA VAL A 95 11.86 -7.32 11.66
C VAL A 95 12.90 -8.39 11.36
N LYS A 96 12.52 -9.67 11.41
CA LYS A 96 13.43 -10.73 10.96
C LYS A 96 13.74 -10.50 9.48
N ALA A 97 15.02 -10.49 9.14
CA ALA A 97 15.44 -10.17 7.78
C ALA A 97 14.92 -11.17 6.73
N LYS A 98 14.81 -12.45 7.10
CA LYS A 98 14.24 -13.49 6.24
C LYS A 98 12.75 -13.24 6.00
N ASP A 99 11.98 -12.95 7.05
CA ASP A 99 10.56 -12.58 6.95
C ASP A 99 10.38 -11.36 6.03
N ALA A 100 11.22 -10.32 6.18
CA ALA A 100 11.16 -9.13 5.34
C ALA A 100 11.44 -9.43 3.86
N GLU A 101 12.45 -10.25 3.58
CA GLU A 101 12.80 -10.68 2.22
C GLU A 101 11.64 -11.47 1.59
N GLU A 102 11.10 -12.45 2.30
CA GLU A 102 9.95 -13.24 1.83
C GLU A 102 8.68 -12.42 1.66
N ALA A 103 8.43 -11.44 2.54
CA ALA A 103 7.30 -10.53 2.41
C ALA A 103 7.44 -9.63 1.16
N VAL A 104 8.64 -9.10 0.91
CA VAL A 104 8.93 -8.30 -0.29
C VAL A 104 8.76 -9.12 -1.56
N GLU A 105 9.23 -10.37 -1.58
CA GLU A 105 9.03 -11.26 -2.73
C GLU A 105 7.56 -11.62 -2.95
N GLY A 106 6.82 -11.91 -1.88
CA GLY A 106 5.38 -12.16 -1.94
C GLY A 106 4.62 -10.96 -2.51
N PHE A 107 4.90 -9.76 -1.99
CA PHE A 107 4.31 -8.52 -2.49
C PHE A 107 4.68 -8.26 -3.95
N ALA A 108 5.95 -8.43 -4.33
CA ALA A 108 6.41 -8.32 -5.71
C ALA A 108 5.68 -9.30 -6.65
N GLY A 109 5.35 -10.49 -6.18
CA GLY A 109 4.56 -11.47 -6.92
C GLY A 109 3.15 -10.98 -7.24
N LEU A 110 2.47 -10.34 -6.28
CA LEU A 110 1.16 -9.70 -6.50
C LEU A 110 1.23 -8.63 -7.59
N CYS A 111 2.31 -7.87 -7.54
CA CYS A 111 2.60 -6.78 -8.45
C CYS A 111 2.91 -7.25 -9.88
N GLY A 112 3.64 -8.36 -10.05
CA GLY A 112 3.99 -8.93 -11.36
C GLY A 112 2.82 -9.50 -12.17
N ASN A 113 1.64 -9.60 -11.56
CA ASN A 113 0.39 -10.03 -12.20
C ASN A 113 -0.47 -8.84 -12.68
N GLY A 114 0.04 -7.59 -12.58
CA GLY A 114 -0.69 -6.39 -13.02
C GLY A 114 -1.82 -5.98 -12.09
N ARG A 115 -1.82 -6.45 -10.83
CA ARG A 115 -2.86 -6.06 -9.88
C ARG A 115 -2.74 -4.59 -9.51
N ARG A 116 -3.92 -3.97 -9.36
CA ARG A 116 -4.10 -2.60 -8.91
C ARG A 116 -4.66 -2.60 -7.50
N PHE A 117 -4.25 -1.64 -6.69
CA PHE A 117 -4.85 -1.37 -5.39
C PHE A 117 -5.27 0.10 -5.30
N GLU A 118 -6.44 0.34 -4.72
CA GLU A 118 -7.03 1.68 -4.60
C GLU A 118 -6.71 2.33 -3.26
N SER A 119 -6.41 1.52 -2.24
CA SER A 119 -6.15 1.92 -0.85
C SER A 119 -4.80 1.37 -0.38
N VAL A 120 -4.79 0.27 0.39
CA VAL A 120 -3.57 -0.41 0.82
C VAL A 120 -3.62 -1.89 0.43
N MET A 121 -2.49 -2.39 -0.03
CA MET A 121 -2.24 -3.80 -0.25
C MET A 121 -1.05 -4.22 0.62
N ALA A 122 -1.12 -5.39 1.22
CA ALA A 122 -0.09 -5.88 2.12
C ALA A 122 0.16 -7.38 1.92
N TYR A 123 1.42 -7.78 2.09
CA TYR A 123 1.83 -9.18 2.13
C TYR A 123 2.59 -9.42 3.44
N ALA A 124 2.04 -10.28 4.29
CA ALA A 124 2.57 -10.60 5.61
C ALA A 124 3.33 -11.92 5.59
N VAL A 125 4.49 -11.94 6.24
CA VAL A 125 5.26 -13.14 6.57
C VAL A 125 5.81 -12.99 7.98
N GLY A 126 5.42 -13.87 8.89
CA GLY A 126 5.89 -13.88 10.28
C GLY A 126 5.74 -12.52 10.95
N THR A 127 6.86 -11.82 11.15
CA THR A 127 6.88 -10.49 11.80
C THR A 127 6.88 -9.30 10.83
N ALA A 128 7.07 -9.55 9.54
CA ALA A 128 7.25 -8.51 8.53
C ALA A 128 6.03 -8.38 7.62
N VAL A 129 5.76 -7.15 7.20
CA VAL A 129 4.73 -6.83 6.22
C VAL A 129 5.34 -5.94 5.16
N ALA A 130 5.32 -6.40 3.91
CA ALA A 130 5.58 -5.56 2.75
C ALA A 130 4.25 -4.99 2.24
N TYR A 131 4.18 -3.70 1.96
CA TYR A 131 2.92 -3.03 1.64
C TYR A 131 3.09 -1.96 0.57
N GLY A 132 1.96 -1.58 -0.04
CA GLY A 132 1.84 -0.42 -0.92
C GLY A 132 0.56 0.35 -0.62
N CYS A 133 0.66 1.69 -0.63
CA CYS A 133 -0.42 2.61 -0.27
C CYS A 133 -0.70 3.57 -1.43
N SER A 134 -1.96 3.75 -1.79
CA SER A 134 -2.43 4.75 -2.75
C SER A 134 -3.07 5.91 -2.00
N TYR A 135 -2.71 7.14 -2.37
CA TYR A 135 -3.14 8.37 -1.69
C TYR A 135 -4.07 9.22 -2.57
N GLY A 136 -4.93 8.60 -3.37
CA GLY A 136 -5.95 9.31 -4.16
C GLY A 136 -5.97 9.01 -5.66
N ASN A 137 -5.26 7.97 -6.11
CA ASN A 137 -5.34 7.49 -7.50
C ASN A 137 -6.31 6.30 -7.61
N PRO A 138 -7.15 6.21 -8.67
CA PRO A 138 -8.20 5.20 -8.88
C PRO A 138 -7.62 3.82 -9.27
N GLY A 139 -6.73 3.31 -8.44
CA GLY A 139 -5.99 2.08 -8.66
C GLY A 139 -4.58 2.37 -9.15
N VAL A 140 -3.59 1.99 -8.37
CA VAL A 140 -2.18 2.07 -8.74
C VAL A 140 -1.76 0.67 -9.11
N THR A 141 -1.22 0.49 -10.31
CA THR A 141 -0.58 -0.78 -10.68
C THR A 141 0.81 -0.78 -10.08
N CYS A 142 1.21 -1.84 -9.39
CA CYS A 142 2.51 -1.89 -8.72
C CYS A 142 3.76 -1.71 -9.62
N ALA A 143 3.60 -1.71 -10.95
CA ALA A 143 4.73 -1.81 -11.86
C ALA A 143 4.41 -1.22 -13.24
N HIS A 144 4.97 -0.05 -13.54
CA HIS A 144 5.42 0.27 -14.88
C HIS A 144 6.69 1.15 -14.81
N GLY A 145 7.67 0.86 -15.66
CA GLY A 145 8.91 1.63 -15.80
C GLY A 145 10.06 1.20 -14.87
N ALA A 146 11.10 2.03 -14.79
CA ALA A 146 12.32 1.79 -13.99
C ALA A 146 12.08 1.78 -12.45
N TYR A 147 10.83 1.98 -12.04
CA TYR A 147 10.37 2.29 -10.70
C TYR A 147 9.27 1.31 -10.29
N ASN A 148 9.57 0.01 -10.32
CA ASN A 148 8.63 -1.02 -9.88
C ASN A 148 8.71 -1.21 -8.35
N ALA A 149 7.60 -1.63 -7.73
CA ALA A 149 7.52 -1.85 -6.29
C ALA A 149 8.64 -2.78 -5.77
N THR A 150 9.06 -3.77 -6.57
CA THR A 150 10.16 -4.68 -6.25
C THR A 150 11.50 -3.96 -6.11
N GLY A 151 11.81 -3.04 -7.03
CA GLY A 151 13.03 -2.23 -7.01
C GLY A 151 13.07 -1.31 -5.79
N PHE A 152 11.93 -0.71 -5.43
CA PHE A 152 11.84 0.14 -4.24
C PHE A 152 11.96 -0.64 -2.94
N LEU A 153 11.25 -1.76 -2.82
CA LEU A 153 11.28 -2.60 -1.63
C LEU A 153 12.64 -3.28 -1.43
N ARG A 154 13.36 -3.60 -2.50
CA ARG A 154 14.76 -4.06 -2.43
C ARG A 154 15.73 -2.91 -2.16
N GLY A 155 15.48 -1.73 -2.72
CA GLY A 155 16.24 -0.52 -2.42
C GLY A 155 16.15 -0.11 -0.95
N LEU A 156 15.01 -0.36 -0.30
CA LEU A 156 14.84 -0.17 1.16
C LEU A 156 15.84 -0.98 1.98
N GLN A 157 16.17 -2.21 1.56
CA GLN A 157 17.20 -3.01 2.25
C GLN A 157 18.59 -2.35 2.17
N HIS A 158 18.92 -1.73 1.03
CA HIS A 158 20.19 -1.02 0.86
C HIS A 158 20.21 0.33 1.59
N ALA A 159 19.12 1.08 1.53
CA ALA A 159 19.01 2.40 2.15
C ALA A 159 18.89 2.32 3.68
N CYS A 160 18.04 1.42 4.18
CA CYS A 160 17.74 1.31 5.60
C CYS A 160 18.53 0.21 6.31
N GLY A 161 19.12 -0.74 5.59
CA GLY A 161 19.82 -1.88 6.16
C GLY A 161 18.93 -3.13 6.31
N LYS A 162 19.57 -4.31 6.32
CA LYS A 162 18.87 -5.60 6.34
C LYS A 162 18.02 -5.77 7.60
N GLY A 163 16.72 -6.01 7.42
CA GLY A 163 15.76 -6.20 8.51
C GLY A 163 15.26 -4.90 9.17
N ASN A 164 15.68 -3.74 8.69
CA ASN A 164 15.12 -2.47 9.12
C ASN A 164 13.86 -2.14 8.32
N THR A 165 12.88 -1.58 9.01
CA THR A 165 11.62 -1.12 8.40
C THR A 165 11.77 0.31 7.86
N GLY A 166 10.88 0.64 6.93
CA GLY A 166 10.89 1.92 6.25
C GLY A 166 9.94 1.92 5.07
N PHE A 167 9.86 3.06 4.40
CA PHE A 167 9.08 3.21 3.19
C PHE A 167 9.76 4.12 2.19
N PHE A 168 9.37 3.96 0.93
CA PHE A 168 9.71 4.84 -0.16
C PHE A 168 8.41 5.52 -0.64
N PHE A 169 8.43 6.84 -0.80
CA PHE A 169 7.28 7.61 -1.25
C PHE A 169 7.52 8.17 -2.65
N LEU A 170 6.59 7.90 -3.56
CA LEU A 170 6.50 8.44 -4.91
C LEU A 170 5.52 9.60 -4.92
N ALA A 171 6.04 10.83 -4.97
CA ALA A 171 5.21 12.01 -4.81
C ALA A 171 4.26 12.24 -5.99
N LYS A 172 4.73 11.99 -7.23
CA LYS A 172 3.96 12.24 -8.45
C LYS A 172 2.84 11.22 -8.63
N GLU A 173 3.12 9.97 -8.29
CA GLU A 173 2.20 8.85 -8.37
C GLU A 173 1.31 8.75 -7.13
N ALA A 174 1.52 9.62 -6.13
CA ALA A 174 0.79 9.63 -4.86
C ALA A 174 0.72 8.23 -4.22
N VAL A 175 1.88 7.54 -4.17
CA VAL A 175 1.99 6.16 -3.71
C VAL A 175 3.17 5.99 -2.77
N SER A 176 3.08 5.08 -1.81
CA SER A 176 4.24 4.61 -1.06
C SER A 176 4.35 3.09 -1.10
N TYR A 177 5.57 2.59 -0.96
CA TYR A 177 5.88 1.18 -0.79
C TYR A 177 6.80 1.02 0.40
N GLY A 178 6.53 0.05 1.28
CA GLY A 178 7.31 -0.09 2.50
C GLY A 178 7.38 -1.51 3.04
N VAL A 179 8.26 -1.66 4.03
CA VAL A 179 8.35 -2.82 4.90
C VAL A 179 8.15 -2.34 6.32
N SER A 180 7.22 -2.95 7.06
CA SER A 180 6.95 -2.63 8.46
C SER A 180 6.80 -3.89 9.31
N ASN A 181 6.67 -3.71 10.64
CA ASN A 181 6.28 -4.79 11.52
C ASN A 181 4.77 -5.07 11.38
N LEU A 182 4.34 -6.32 11.58
CA LEU A 182 2.93 -6.71 11.58
C LEU A 182 2.06 -5.86 12.51
N ARG A 183 2.62 -5.36 13.61
CA ARG A 183 1.92 -4.59 14.64
C ARG A 183 1.93 -3.07 14.43
N ASP A 184 2.60 -2.61 13.38
CA ASP A 184 2.72 -1.19 13.10
C ASP A 184 1.57 -0.70 12.23
N TYR A 185 1.42 0.62 12.20
CA TYR A 185 0.62 1.28 11.17
C TYR A 185 1.37 1.31 9.85
N TYR A 186 0.63 1.26 8.76
CA TYR A 186 1.16 1.40 7.41
C TYR A 186 0.64 2.68 6.81
N CYS A 187 1.47 3.35 6.02
CA CYS A 187 1.15 4.64 5.41
C CYS A 187 0.92 5.77 6.45
#